data_AF-A0A7C1Q8R3-F1
#
_entry.id   AF-A0A7C1Q8R3-F1
#
_cell.length_a   1.000
_cell.length_b   1.000
_cell.length_c   1.000
_cell.angle_alpha   90.00
_cell.angle_beta   90.00
_cell.angle_gamma   90.00
#
_symmetry.space_group_name_H-M   'P 1'
#
loop_
_entity.id
_entity.type
_entity.pdbx_description
1 polymer ?
#
loop_
_entity_poly.entity_id
_entity_poly.type
_entity_poly.pdbx_seq_one_letter_code
_entity_poly.pdbx_strand_id
1 'polypeptide(L)'
;MQVIIKEITVPSLNSEIAIDLYSDTHLGSLSVNEKLLKRHIKQTQGNNNYWCHLGDIIDGIIPPDRRFDMQNLTEWAQKSYLQNELIQGEWDKFEKLFTPISEECLFVLDGDGKHNCYNHISNCMKYALERMNIIGGHPSVYLIFRFNRHGSIKEVPLVFHHGWFAGRRAGSKVNNLELALLTYPEAWGFFCG
;
A
#
# COMPACT_ATOMS: atom_id res chain seq x y z
N MET A 1 -14.71 11.41 -4.47
CA MET A 1 -13.52 11.95 -3.79
C MET A 1 -13.78 11.90 -2.30
N GLN A 2 -13.06 11.06 -1.57
CA GLN A 2 -13.13 10.98 -0.11
C GLN A 2 -11.99 11.85 0.44
N VAL A 3 -12.30 12.75 1.38
CA VAL A 3 -11.31 13.59 2.05
C VAL A 3 -11.20 13.10 3.48
N ILE A 4 -9.96 12.87 3.92
CA ILE A 4 -9.67 12.36 5.26
C ILE A 4 -8.62 13.27 5.86
N ILE A 5 -8.86 13.66 7.11
CA ILE A 5 -7.99 14.56 7.85
C ILE A 5 -7.48 13.77 9.06
N LYS A 6 -6.15 13.68 9.18
CA LYS A 6 -5.47 13.13 10.35
C LYS A 6 -4.67 14.25 10.98
N GLU A 7 -5.02 14.61 12.22
CA GLU A 7 -4.25 15.58 12.99
C GLU A 7 -3.14 14.87 13.75
N ILE A 8 -1.92 15.39 13.64
CA ILE A 8 -0.74 14.83 14.29
C ILE A 8 -0.10 15.94 15.11
N THR A 9 0.02 15.71 16.41
CA THR A 9 0.75 16.62 17.30
C THR A 9 2.23 16.34 17.17
N VAL A 10 2.96 17.30 16.60
CA VAL A 10 4.41 17.22 16.48
C VAL A 10 5.04 17.83 17.74
N PRO A 11 5.90 17.10 18.47
CA PRO A 11 6.35 17.54 19.80
C PRO A 11 7.33 18.72 19.74
N SER A 12 8.06 18.90 18.64
CA SER A 12 8.99 20.02 18.46
C SER A 12 9.19 20.42 17.00
N LEU A 13 9.77 21.60 16.76
CA LEU A 13 10.11 22.09 15.42
C LEU A 13 11.21 21.26 14.72
N ASN A 14 12.01 20.53 15.50
CA ASN A 14 13.10 19.70 14.98
C ASN A 14 12.69 18.22 14.91
N SER A 15 11.42 17.91 15.19
CA SER A 15 10.93 16.56 15.10
C SER A 15 10.87 16.13 13.65
N GLU A 16 11.43 14.96 13.38
CA GLU A 16 11.34 14.31 12.08
C GLU A 16 10.08 13.45 12.05
N ILE A 17 9.37 13.48 10.93
CA ILE A 17 8.27 12.58 10.61
C ILE A 17 8.74 11.75 9.43
N ALA A 18 8.79 10.44 9.62
CA ALA A 18 9.11 9.49 8.57
C ALA A 18 7.83 8.89 8.00
N ILE A 19 7.89 8.50 6.72
CA ILE A 19 6.83 7.75 6.06
C ILE A 19 7.50 6.59 5.33
N ASP A 20 7.28 5.39 5.84
CA ASP A 20 7.73 4.17 5.17
C ASP A 20 6.79 3.84 4.01
N LEU A 21 7.36 3.68 2.82
CA LEU A 21 6.65 3.30 1.62
C LEU A 21 6.79 1.79 1.41
N TYR A 22 5.68 1.07 1.54
CA TYR A 22 5.58 -0.34 1.16
C TYR A 22 4.97 -0.44 -0.23
N SER A 23 5.44 -1.36 -1.07
CA SER A 23 4.83 -1.68 -2.38
C SER A 23 5.22 -3.09 -2.77
N ASP A 24 4.43 -3.70 -3.65
CA ASP A 24 4.79 -4.95 -4.34
C ASP A 24 5.30 -6.01 -3.36
N THR A 25 4.59 -6.16 -2.24
CA THR A 25 4.97 -7.15 -1.24
C THR A 25 4.60 -8.56 -1.69
N HIS A 26 3.63 -8.71 -2.62
CA HIS A 26 3.24 -9.97 -3.26
C HIS A 26 3.15 -11.15 -2.28
N LEU A 27 2.55 -10.91 -1.11
CA LEU A 27 2.42 -11.89 -0.04
C LEU A 27 1.73 -13.15 -0.56
N GLY A 28 2.37 -14.30 -0.31
CA GLY A 28 1.94 -15.60 -0.84
C GLY A 28 3.06 -16.28 -1.62
N SER A 29 3.82 -15.49 -2.38
CA SER A 29 4.97 -15.94 -3.17
C SER A 29 6.21 -16.24 -2.32
N LEU A 30 6.93 -17.32 -2.66
CA LEU A 30 8.22 -17.71 -2.06
C LEU A 30 9.33 -16.70 -2.33
N SER A 31 9.18 -15.87 -3.36
CA SER A 31 10.14 -14.82 -3.69
C SER A 31 10.14 -13.67 -2.67
N VAL A 32 9.10 -13.60 -1.83
CA VAL A 32 8.98 -12.57 -0.80
C VAL A 32 9.92 -12.84 0.36
N ASN A 33 10.80 -11.89 0.64
CA ASN A 33 11.62 -11.93 1.85
C ASN A 33 10.82 -11.48 3.08
N GLU A 34 9.92 -12.35 3.56
CA GLU A 34 9.07 -12.06 4.72
C GLU A 34 9.87 -11.71 5.99
N LYS A 35 11.11 -12.21 6.12
CA LYS A 35 11.97 -11.89 7.28
C LYS A 35 12.39 -10.42 7.24
N LEU A 36 12.78 -9.93 6.06
CA LEU A 36 13.11 -8.52 5.85
C LEU A 36 11.87 -7.64 6.06
N LEU A 37 10.72 -8.03 5.50
CA LEU A 37 9.46 -7.30 5.67
C LEU A 37 9.07 -7.17 7.15
N LYS A 38 9.07 -8.27 7.91
CA LYS A 38 8.79 -8.26 9.36
C LYS A 38 9.76 -7.36 10.13
N ARG A 39 11.04 -7.33 9.74
CA ARG A 39 12.03 -6.44 10.35
C ARG A 39 11.70 -4.99 10.08
N HIS A 40 11.30 -4.64 8.86
CA HIS A 40 10.93 -3.28 8.48
C HIS A 40 9.67 -2.82 9.22
N ILE A 41 8.61 -3.63 9.25
CA ILE A 41 7.37 -3.36 10.01
C ILE A 41 7.69 -3.05 11.49
N LYS A 42 8.61 -3.83 12.09
CA LYS A 42 9.04 -3.60 13.47
C LYS A 42 9.80 -2.27 13.64
N GLN A 43 10.49 -1.78 12.62
CA GLN A 43 11.17 -0.49 12.65
C GLN A 43 10.20 0.69 12.50
N THR A 44 9.08 0.49 11.79
CA THR A 44 8.00 1.47 11.68
C THR A 44 7.29 1.71 13.02
N GLN A 45 7.20 0.68 13.86
CA GLN A 45 6.49 0.76 15.14
C GLN A 45 7.11 1.78 16.12
N GLY A 46 6.33 2.80 16.54
CA GLY A 46 6.61 3.62 17.72
C GLY A 46 7.53 4.85 17.58
N ASN A 47 7.86 5.31 16.36
CA ASN A 47 8.91 6.34 16.14
C ASN A 47 8.46 7.64 15.44
N ASN A 48 7.23 8.13 15.63
CA ASN A 48 6.64 9.17 14.76
C ASN A 48 6.77 8.83 13.26
N ASN A 49 6.75 7.53 12.99
CA ASN A 49 6.91 6.97 11.67
C ASN A 49 5.55 6.47 11.23
N TYR A 50 5.14 6.95 10.07
CA TYR A 50 3.89 6.56 9.43
C TYR A 50 4.20 5.63 8.28
N TRP A 51 3.17 5.01 7.72
CA TRP A 51 3.37 4.22 6.52
C TRP A 51 2.19 4.29 5.57
N CYS A 52 2.46 3.95 4.33
CA CYS A 52 1.43 3.62 3.36
C CYS A 52 1.88 2.43 2.51
N HIS A 53 0.91 1.75 1.89
CA HIS A 53 1.18 0.69 0.92
C HIS A 53 0.70 1.12 -0.47
N LEU A 54 1.56 1.01 -1.48
CA LEU A 54 1.32 1.53 -2.83
C LEU A 54 0.77 0.45 -3.78
N GLY A 55 -0.05 -0.47 -3.28
CA GLY A 55 -0.65 -1.56 -4.06
C GLY A 55 0.16 -2.85 -4.09
N ASP A 56 -0.37 -3.86 -4.77
CA ASP A 56 0.21 -5.21 -4.94
C ASP A 56 0.70 -5.85 -3.63
N ILE A 57 -0.19 -5.87 -2.65
CA ILE A 57 0.04 -6.44 -1.31
C ILE A 57 0.15 -7.97 -1.35
N ILE A 58 -0.78 -8.60 -2.07
CA ILE A 58 -0.86 -10.06 -2.19
C ILE A 58 -0.42 -10.48 -3.58
N ASP A 59 0.10 -11.71 -3.72
CA ASP A 59 0.46 -12.25 -5.04
C ASP A 59 -0.80 -12.48 -5.88
N GLY A 60 -1.86 -13.03 -5.24
CA GLY A 60 -3.17 -13.23 -5.82
C GLY A 60 -3.21 -14.03 -7.12
N ILE A 61 -2.15 -14.78 -7.42
CA ILE A 61 -2.06 -15.67 -8.56
C ILE A 61 -2.82 -16.96 -8.21
N ILE A 62 -3.91 -17.23 -8.93
CA ILE A 62 -4.82 -18.36 -8.70
C ILE A 62 -4.67 -19.41 -9.82
N PRO A 63 -5.10 -20.67 -9.64
CA PRO A 63 -4.86 -21.75 -10.61
C PRO A 63 -5.25 -21.49 -12.08
N PRO A 64 -6.34 -20.75 -12.37
CA PRO A 64 -6.65 -20.38 -13.75
C PRO A 64 -5.64 -19.42 -14.41
N ASP A 65 -4.82 -18.71 -13.63
CA ASP A 65 -3.77 -17.85 -14.14
C ASP A 65 -2.57 -18.69 -14.63
N ARG A 66 -2.11 -18.45 -15.85
CA ARG A 66 -0.96 -19.15 -16.45
C ARG A 66 0.34 -19.01 -15.66
N ARG A 67 0.44 -18.01 -14.79
CA ARG A 67 1.59 -17.75 -13.91
C ARG A 67 1.57 -18.64 -12.67
N PHE A 68 0.45 -19.30 -12.37
CA PHE A 68 0.29 -20.09 -11.16
C PHE A 68 1.27 -21.26 -11.15
N ASP A 69 2.07 -21.30 -10.08
CA ASP A 69 2.91 -22.42 -9.74
C ASP A 69 2.79 -22.67 -8.24
N MET A 70 2.21 -23.81 -7.87
CA MET A 70 2.05 -24.21 -6.47
C MET A 70 3.41 -24.32 -5.76
N GLN A 71 4.49 -24.63 -6.49
CA GLN A 71 5.84 -24.69 -5.93
C GLN A 71 6.38 -23.31 -5.59
N ASN A 72 5.85 -22.24 -6.17
CA ASN A 72 6.23 -20.86 -5.87
C ASN A 72 5.43 -20.27 -4.69
N LEU A 73 4.49 -21.00 -4.11
CA LEU A 73 3.74 -20.57 -2.93
C LEU A 73 4.51 -20.88 -1.64
N THR A 74 4.47 -19.96 -0.69
CA THR A 74 4.90 -20.21 0.69
C THR A 74 4.10 -21.34 1.33
N GLU A 75 4.64 -22.01 2.34
CA GLU A 75 3.98 -23.14 3.02
C GLU A 75 2.57 -22.77 3.54
N TRP A 76 2.42 -21.57 4.11
CA TRP A 76 1.12 -21.11 4.60
C TRP A 76 0.14 -20.81 3.45
N ALA A 77 0.62 -20.29 2.32
CA ALA A 77 -0.21 -20.03 1.15
C ALA A 77 -0.63 -21.33 0.46
N GLN A 78 0.25 -22.33 0.38
CA GLN A 78 -0.09 -23.68 -0.08
C GLN A 78 -1.21 -24.30 0.77
N LYS A 79 -1.12 -24.14 2.10
CA LYS A 79 -2.17 -24.60 3.01
C LYS A 79 -3.52 -23.92 2.72
N SER A 80 -3.54 -22.60 2.58
CA SER A 80 -4.75 -21.86 2.21
C SER A 80 -5.29 -22.26 0.84
N TYR A 81 -4.41 -22.52 -0.13
CA TYR A 81 -4.79 -23.04 -1.44
C TYR A 81 -5.49 -24.40 -1.35
N LEU A 82 -4.97 -25.36 -0.57
CA LEU A 82 -5.60 -26.67 -0.37
C LEU A 82 -6.99 -26.58 0.29
N GLN A 83 -7.28 -25.47 0.96
CA GLN A 83 -8.58 -25.18 1.57
C GLN A 83 -9.51 -24.38 0.64
N ASN A 84 -9.09 -24.05 -0.58
CA ASN A 84 -9.76 -23.14 -1.52
C ASN A 84 -9.90 -21.69 -0.99
N GLU A 85 -8.97 -21.27 -0.14
CA GLU A 85 -8.97 -19.98 0.57
C GLU A 85 -7.71 -19.16 0.27
N LEU A 86 -7.02 -19.40 -0.86
CA LEU A 86 -5.71 -18.77 -1.15
C LEU A 86 -5.72 -17.24 -0.98
N ILE A 87 -6.62 -16.54 -1.69
CA ILE A 87 -6.73 -15.07 -1.62
C ILE A 87 -7.03 -14.59 -0.19
N GLN A 88 -7.93 -15.28 0.51
CA GLN A 88 -8.27 -14.95 1.90
C GLN A 88 -7.05 -15.13 2.81
N GLY A 89 -6.30 -16.22 2.65
CA GLY A 89 -5.10 -16.51 3.42
C GLY A 89 -3.99 -15.47 3.20
N GLU A 90 -3.83 -14.96 1.99
CA GLU A 90 -2.87 -13.89 1.69
C GLU A 90 -3.26 -12.57 2.38
N TRP A 91 -4.55 -12.21 2.36
CA TRP A 91 -5.06 -11.04 3.08
C TRP A 91 -5.01 -11.20 4.61
N ASP A 92 -5.31 -12.39 5.15
CA ASP A 92 -5.17 -12.67 6.57
C ASP A 92 -3.69 -12.60 7.01
N LYS A 93 -2.76 -12.96 6.10
CA LYS A 93 -1.33 -12.78 6.35
C LYS A 93 -0.95 -11.30 6.38
N PHE A 94 -1.44 -10.50 5.44
CA PHE A 94 -1.27 -9.05 5.47
C PHE A 94 -1.78 -8.46 6.79
N GLU A 95 -3.03 -8.78 7.17
CA GLU A 95 -3.65 -8.33 8.41
C GLU A 95 -2.77 -8.67 9.61
N LYS A 96 -2.34 -9.93 9.72
CA LYS A 96 -1.47 -10.37 10.81
C LYS A 96 -0.15 -9.61 10.89
N LEU A 97 0.44 -9.25 9.75
CA LEU A 97 1.74 -8.58 9.71
C LEU A 97 1.63 -7.08 10.03
N PHE A 98 0.60 -6.40 9.51
CA PHE A 98 0.48 -4.94 9.58
C PHE A 98 -0.43 -4.45 10.71
N THR A 99 -1.26 -5.30 11.33
CA THR A 99 -2.08 -4.92 12.50
C THR A 99 -1.27 -4.26 13.62
N PRO A 100 -0.04 -4.70 13.97
CA PRO A 100 0.76 -4.04 15.02
C PRO A 100 1.13 -2.57 14.76
N ILE A 101 0.96 -2.10 13.51
CA ILE A 101 1.23 -0.72 13.09
C ILE A 101 0.02 -0.08 12.40
N SER A 102 -1.20 -0.61 12.57
CA SER A 102 -2.35 -0.13 11.80
C SER A 102 -2.73 1.32 12.12
N GLU A 103 -2.50 1.79 13.35
CA GLU A 103 -2.77 3.18 13.77
C GLU A 103 -1.84 4.19 13.07
N GLU A 104 -0.63 3.79 12.71
CA GLU A 104 0.35 4.57 11.96
C GLU A 104 0.09 4.57 10.44
N CYS A 105 -0.88 3.78 9.96
CA CYS A 105 -1.25 3.78 8.55
C CYS A 105 -1.82 5.14 8.13
N LEU A 106 -1.38 5.64 6.98
CA LEU A 106 -1.96 6.80 6.30
C LEU A 106 -3.00 6.36 5.28
N PHE A 107 -2.64 5.39 4.43
CA PHE A 107 -3.53 4.80 3.44
C PHE A 107 -2.92 3.54 2.81
N VAL A 108 -3.77 2.74 2.17
CA VAL A 108 -3.39 1.62 1.30
C VAL A 108 -4.00 1.82 -0.09
N LEU A 109 -3.18 1.86 -1.12
CA LEU A 109 -3.66 1.86 -2.51
C LEU A 109 -4.11 0.47 -2.93
N ASP A 110 -5.07 0.43 -3.85
CA ASP A 110 -5.35 -0.78 -4.61
C ASP A 110 -4.13 -1.13 -5.49
N GLY A 111 -3.89 -2.44 -5.66
CA GLY A 111 -2.99 -2.95 -6.69
C GLY A 111 -3.62 -2.92 -8.08
N ASP A 112 -3.18 -3.81 -8.95
CA ASP A 112 -3.72 -3.93 -10.32
C ASP A 112 -5.21 -4.39 -10.39
N GLY A 113 -5.80 -4.68 -9.23
CA GLY A 113 -7.21 -5.02 -9.03
C GLY A 113 -7.61 -6.42 -9.50
N LYS A 114 -6.73 -7.16 -10.17
CA LYS A 114 -7.03 -8.51 -10.70
C LYS A 114 -6.94 -9.60 -9.62
N HIS A 115 -6.28 -9.27 -8.53
CA HIS A 115 -5.83 -10.21 -7.52
C HIS A 115 -6.73 -10.24 -6.27
N ASN A 116 -7.78 -9.41 -6.20
CA ASN A 116 -8.59 -9.20 -4.99
C ASN A 116 -9.86 -10.06 -4.86
N CYS A 117 -10.18 -10.92 -5.83
CA CYS A 117 -11.44 -11.68 -5.87
C CYS A 117 -11.22 -13.15 -6.30
N TYR A 118 -11.82 -14.10 -5.57
CA TYR A 118 -11.94 -15.49 -6.02
C TYR A 118 -13.31 -16.07 -5.67
N ASN A 119 -13.96 -16.65 -6.69
CA ASN A 119 -15.15 -17.50 -6.81
C ASN A 119 -16.33 -17.40 -5.81
N HIS A 120 -16.17 -17.07 -4.53
CA HIS A 120 -17.26 -17.01 -3.55
C HIS A 120 -17.10 -15.95 -2.43
N ILE A 121 -16.02 -15.15 -2.43
CA ILE A 121 -15.77 -14.15 -1.39
C ILE A 121 -15.75 -12.75 -2.01
N SER A 122 -16.60 -11.85 -1.48
CA SER A 122 -16.58 -10.43 -1.81
C SER A 122 -15.29 -9.80 -1.31
N ASN A 123 -14.56 -9.07 -2.17
CA ASN A 123 -13.48 -8.13 -1.87
C ASN A 123 -12.73 -8.34 -0.52
N CYS A 124 -11.84 -9.35 -0.47
CA CYS A 124 -11.05 -9.68 0.73
C CYS A 124 -10.24 -8.50 1.27
N MET A 125 -9.74 -7.65 0.36
CA MET A 125 -9.05 -6.41 0.72
C MET A 125 -9.93 -5.52 1.58
N LYS A 126 -11.13 -5.19 1.12
CA LYS A 126 -12.06 -4.33 1.86
C LYS A 126 -12.27 -4.84 3.28
N TYR A 127 -12.50 -6.15 3.46
CA TYR A 127 -12.68 -6.73 4.78
C TYR A 127 -11.42 -6.71 5.65
N ALA A 128 -10.23 -6.89 5.07
CA ALA A 128 -8.98 -6.76 5.79
C ALA A 128 -8.76 -5.31 6.25
N LEU A 129 -8.99 -4.33 5.38
CA LEU A 129 -8.87 -2.91 5.70
C LEU A 129 -9.86 -2.49 6.80
N GLU A 130 -11.12 -2.95 6.71
CA GLU A 130 -12.16 -2.70 7.71
C GLU A 130 -11.78 -3.30 9.08
N ARG A 131 -11.28 -4.54 9.12
CA ARG A 131 -10.84 -5.20 10.36
C ARG A 131 -9.67 -4.48 11.03
N MET A 132 -8.75 -3.95 10.24
CA MET A 132 -7.60 -3.19 10.72
C MET A 132 -7.90 -1.71 11.02
N ASN A 133 -9.11 -1.24 10.69
CA ASN A 133 -9.51 0.17 10.74
C ASN A 133 -8.55 1.09 9.96
N ILE A 134 -8.12 0.64 8.77
CA ILE A 134 -7.25 1.41 7.88
C ILE A 134 -7.99 1.87 6.63
N ILE A 135 -7.55 2.99 6.11
CA ILE A 135 -8.12 3.60 4.92
C ILE A 135 -7.42 3.03 3.69
N GLY A 136 -8.18 2.68 2.66
CA GLY A 136 -7.61 2.25 1.40
C GLY A 136 -8.62 1.76 0.38
N GLY A 137 -8.15 1.06 -0.64
CA GLY A 137 -8.99 0.64 -1.77
C GLY A 137 -9.19 1.77 -2.77
N HIS A 138 -8.16 2.59 -2.96
CA HIS A 138 -8.15 3.69 -3.89
C HIS A 138 -7.00 3.53 -4.88
N PRO A 139 -7.20 3.82 -6.18
CA PRO A 139 -6.14 3.73 -7.18
C PRO A 139 -5.10 4.85 -7.07
N SER A 140 -5.43 5.91 -6.34
CA SER A 140 -4.58 7.09 -6.16
C SER A 140 -4.94 7.84 -4.89
N VAL A 141 -3.95 8.45 -4.24
CA VAL A 141 -4.13 9.32 -3.08
C VAL A 141 -3.41 10.64 -3.29
N TYR A 142 -4.11 11.74 -2.98
CA TYR A 142 -3.56 13.08 -2.90
C TYR A 142 -3.41 13.45 -1.42
N LEU A 143 -2.18 13.47 -0.91
CA LEU A 143 -1.87 13.70 0.50
C LEU A 143 -1.27 15.09 0.69
N ILE A 144 -1.87 15.91 1.55
CA ILE A 144 -1.36 17.25 1.85
C ILE A 144 -0.87 17.29 3.30
N PHE A 145 0.43 17.49 3.51
CA PHE A 145 0.94 17.84 4.83
C PHE A 145 0.71 19.33 5.07
N ARG A 146 -0.11 19.65 6.07
CA ARG A 146 -0.38 21.03 6.48
C ARG A 146 0.31 21.33 7.79
N PHE A 147 1.31 22.20 7.76
CA PHE A 147 2.04 22.68 8.92
C PHE A 147 1.52 24.06 9.31
N ASN A 148 1.02 24.21 10.54
CA ASN A 148 0.56 25.49 11.07
C ASN A 148 1.53 25.99 12.15
N ARG A 149 2.01 27.23 11.99
CA ARG A 149 2.85 27.91 12.97
C ARG A 149 2.41 29.37 13.10
N HIS A 150 1.88 29.73 14.27
CA HIS A 150 1.47 31.11 14.59
C HIS A 150 0.61 31.76 13.49
N GLY A 151 -0.31 30.99 12.90
CA GLY A 151 -1.21 31.47 11.83
C GLY A 151 -0.60 31.41 10.41
N SER A 152 0.69 31.11 10.28
CA SER A 152 1.30 30.78 8.99
C SER A 152 1.07 29.31 8.67
N ILE A 153 0.49 29.04 7.51
CA ILE A 153 0.24 27.67 7.02
C ILE A 153 1.21 27.38 5.88
N LYS A 154 1.91 26.24 5.96
CA LYS A 154 2.68 25.68 4.86
C LYS A 154 2.09 24.34 4.47
N GLU A 155 1.86 24.15 3.17
CA GLU A 155 1.34 22.91 2.62
C GLU A 155 2.39 22.22 1.76
N VAL A 156 2.46 20.89 1.87
CA VAL A 156 3.30 20.03 1.03
C VAL A 156 2.41 18.95 0.43
N PRO A 157 1.85 19.20 -0.76
CA PRO A 157 1.03 18.22 -1.48
C PRO A 157 1.90 17.16 -2.15
N LEU A 158 1.56 15.89 -1.95
CA LEU A 158 2.18 14.72 -2.54
C LEU A 158 1.13 13.86 -3.24
N VAL A 159 1.51 13.24 -4.34
CA VAL A 159 0.63 12.38 -5.14
C VAL A 159 1.15 10.95 -5.11
N PHE A 160 0.28 10.00 -4.80
CA PHE A 160 0.58 8.58 -4.75
C PHE A 160 -0.30 7.82 -5.72
N HIS A 161 0.30 6.94 -6.52
CA HIS A 161 -0.39 6.05 -7.43
C HIS A 161 0.17 4.62 -7.35
N HIS A 162 -0.63 3.67 -7.80
CA HIS A 162 -0.13 2.34 -8.17
C HIS A 162 -0.09 2.21 -9.69
N GLY A 163 1.04 1.80 -10.26
CA GLY A 163 1.17 1.49 -11.70
C GLY A 163 1.05 2.67 -12.67
N TRP A 164 0.93 3.93 -12.21
CA TRP A 164 0.74 5.09 -13.10
C TRP A 164 1.94 5.34 -14.02
N PHE A 165 3.17 5.10 -13.54
CA PHE A 165 4.39 5.18 -14.37
C PHE A 165 4.81 3.82 -14.93
N ALA A 166 3.88 2.87 -15.01
CA ALA A 166 4.13 1.58 -15.64
C ALA A 166 4.40 1.73 -17.15
N GLY A 167 4.94 0.66 -17.73
CA GLY A 167 5.32 0.62 -19.14
C GLY A 167 6.82 0.44 -19.34
N ARG A 168 7.17 -0.34 -20.37
CA ARG A 168 8.55 -0.77 -20.62
C ARG A 168 9.41 0.29 -21.30
N ARG A 169 8.80 1.31 -21.92
CA ARG A 169 9.50 2.29 -22.75
C ARG A 169 9.59 3.63 -22.01
N ALA A 170 10.68 4.36 -22.23
CA ALA A 170 10.87 5.68 -21.66
C ALA A 170 9.73 6.65 -22.03
N GLY A 171 9.26 6.60 -23.28
CA GLY A 171 8.18 7.48 -23.76
C GLY A 171 6.88 7.34 -22.97
N SER A 172 6.47 6.12 -22.56
CA SER A 172 5.25 5.97 -21.76
C SER A 172 5.41 6.58 -20.37
N LYS A 173 6.59 6.43 -19.76
CA LYS A 173 6.89 7.01 -18.45
C LYS A 173 6.91 8.54 -18.48
N VAL A 174 7.54 9.13 -19.50
CA VAL A 174 7.60 10.59 -19.68
C VAL A 174 6.20 11.15 -19.92
N ASN A 175 5.42 10.56 -20.82
CA ASN A 175 4.06 11.02 -21.09
C ASN A 175 3.17 10.95 -19.83
N ASN A 176 3.29 9.90 -19.02
CA ASN A 176 2.53 9.76 -17.80
C ASN A 176 2.97 10.76 -16.71
N LEU A 177 4.27 11.11 -16.67
CA LEU A 177 4.79 12.17 -15.81
C LEU A 177 4.33 13.55 -16.26
N GLU A 178 4.35 13.86 -17.55
CA GLU A 178 3.81 15.10 -18.09
C GLU A 178 2.33 15.24 -17.74
N LEU A 179 1.54 14.18 -17.92
CA LEU A 179 0.12 14.17 -17.54
C LEU A 179 -0.06 14.38 -16.03
N ALA A 180 0.76 13.74 -15.20
CA ALA A 180 0.70 13.90 -13.75
C ALA A 180 1.04 15.33 -13.31
N LEU A 181 2.07 15.94 -13.90
CA LEU A 181 2.45 17.34 -13.65
C LEU A 181 1.39 18.33 -14.12
N LEU A 182 0.68 18.03 -15.21
CA LEU A 182 -0.45 18.84 -15.66
C LEU A 182 -1.68 18.70 -14.76
N THR A 183 -1.90 17.49 -14.22
CA THR A 183 -3.05 17.19 -13.34
C THR A 183 -2.85 17.75 -11.94
N TYR A 184 -1.62 17.70 -11.42
CA TYR A 184 -1.25 18.12 -10.07
C TYR A 184 -0.06 19.10 -10.12
N PRO A 185 -0.22 20.30 -10.71
CA PRO A 185 0.87 21.25 -10.92
C PRO A 185 1.50 21.78 -9.63
N GLU A 186 0.78 21.70 -8.52
CA GLU A 186 1.24 22.10 -7.19
C GLU A 186 1.99 21.00 -6.43
N ALA A 187 1.95 19.74 -6.90
CA ALA A 187 2.54 18.61 -6.20
C ALA A 187 4.06 18.75 -6.06
N TRP A 188 4.55 18.53 -4.84
CA TRP A 188 5.98 18.54 -4.54
C TRP A 188 6.68 17.24 -4.92
N GLY A 189 5.92 16.13 -4.99
CA GLY A 189 6.46 14.82 -5.29
C GLY A 189 5.39 13.85 -5.78
N PHE A 190 5.84 12.91 -6.60
CA PHE A 190 5.04 11.82 -7.15
C PHE A 190 5.69 10.50 -6.75
N PHE A 191 4.89 9.63 -6.13
CA PHE A 191 5.32 8.32 -5.67
C PHE A 191 4.46 7.26 -6.35
N CYS A 192 5.09 6.20 -6.83
CA CYS A 192 4.41 5.13 -7.52
C CYS A 192 4.94 3.78 -7.02
N GLY A 193 4.01 2.89 -6.69
CA GLY A 193 4.24 1.45 -6.64
C GLY A 193 4.34 0.91 -8.06
#